data_AF-A0A2V9KL20-F1
#
_entry.id   AF-A0A2V9KL20-F1
#
_cell.length_a   1.000
_cell.length_b   1.000
_cell.length_c   1.000
_cell.angle_alpha   90.00
_cell.angle_beta   90.00
_cell.angle_gamma   90.00
#
_symmetry.space_group_name_H-M   'P 1'
#
loop_
_entity.id
_entity.type
_entity.pdbx_description
1 polymer ?
#
loop_
_entity_poly.entity_id
_entity_poly.type
_entity_poly.pdbx_seq_one_letter_code
_entity_poly.pdbx_strand_id
1 'polypeptide(L)' 'MIPHIFQPFIAPVPGGMLHLGIPEYRLPRDVLQAQIREILDLGPKLVLNTRLGKDFSLADLTAQGFKAILLAIGLH' A
#
# COMPACT_ATOMS: atom_id res chain seq x y z
N MET A 1 -15.51 -9.48 -1.48
CA MET A 1 -15.10 -8.19 -2.10
C MET A 1 -13.60 -8.10 -1.97
N ILE A 2 -12.87 -7.97 -3.08
CA ILE A 2 -11.40 -7.95 -3.06
C ILE A 2 -10.90 -6.54 -2.70
N PRO A 3 -10.23 -6.34 -1.56
CA PRO A 3 -9.67 -5.04 -1.20
C PRO A 3 -8.55 -4.64 -2.16
N HIS A 4 -8.43 -3.35 -2.43
CA HIS A 4 -7.35 -2.79 -3.24
C HIS A 4 -6.46 -1.90 -2.36
N ILE A 5 -5.16 -2.10 -2.45
CA ILE A 5 -4.15 -1.32 -1.74
C ILE A 5 -3.43 -0.45 -2.76
N PHE A 6 -3.54 0.87 -2.64
CA PHE A 6 -2.86 1.82 -3.51
C PHE A 6 -1.65 2.43 -2.79
N GLN A 7 -0.48 2.43 -3.45
CA GLN A 7 0.74 3.03 -2.90
C GLN A 7 1.41 3.96 -3.92
N PRO A 8 1.92 5.13 -3.47
CA PRO A 8 2.52 6.12 -4.36
C PRO A 8 3.91 5.70 -4.85
N PHE A 9 4.36 6.31 -5.94
CA PHE A 9 5.68 6.06 -6.55
C PHE A 9 6.88 6.23 -5.61
N ILE A 10 6.77 7.09 -4.58
CA ILE A 10 7.84 7.28 -3.59
C ILE A 10 8.11 6.03 -2.74
N ALA A 11 7.19 5.06 -2.76
CA ALA A 11 7.34 3.72 -2.21
C ALA A 11 7.23 2.70 -3.35
N PRO A 12 8.29 2.53 -4.19
CA PRO A 12 8.28 1.61 -5.33
C PRO A 12 8.24 0.13 -4.89
N VAL A 13 8.41 -0.10 -3.59
CA VAL A 13 8.33 -1.40 -2.93
C VAL A 13 7.28 -1.36 -1.82
N PRO A 14 6.47 -2.42 -1.68
CA PRO A 14 5.52 -2.51 -0.59
C PRO A 14 6.21 -2.47 0.79
N GLY A 15 5.50 -1.90 1.75
CA GLY A 15 5.94 -1.78 3.15
C GLY A 15 6.12 -0.35 3.66
N GLY A 16 6.04 0.66 2.79
CA GLY A 16 6.09 2.08 3.20
C GLY A 16 7.29 2.41 4.08
N MET A 17 7.09 3.10 5.21
CA MET A 17 8.17 3.49 6.12
C MET A 17 8.90 2.32 6.78
N LEU A 18 8.28 1.13 6.89
CA LEU A 18 8.99 -0.07 7.38
C LEU A 18 10.11 -0.46 6.41
N HIS A 19 9.87 -0.28 5.11
CA HIS A 19 10.88 -0.51 4.08
C HIS A 19 11.85 0.67 3.96
N LEU A 20 11.33 1.90 3.89
CA LEU A 20 12.12 3.09 3.53
C LEU A 20 12.86 3.73 4.70
N GLY A 21 12.32 3.66 5.91
CA GLY A 21 12.83 4.39 7.08
C GLY A 21 13.60 3.54 8.09
N ILE A 22 13.26 2.24 8.21
CA ILE A 22 13.92 1.35 9.16
C ILE A 22 15.15 0.69 8.51
N PRO A 23 16.35 0.83 9.09
CA PRO A 23 17.55 0.14 8.60
C PRO A 23 17.42 -1.38 8.67
N GLU A 24 18.04 -2.07 7.71
CA GLU A 24 17.94 -3.53 7.56
C GLU A 24 18.45 -4.31 8.79
N TYR A 25 19.49 -3.83 9.47
CA TYR A 25 19.97 -4.47 10.70
C TYR A 25 18.97 -4.41 11.86
N ARG A 26 17.95 -3.54 11.80
CA ARG A 26 16.84 -3.49 12.78
C ARG A 26 15.59 -4.20 12.29
N LEU A 27 15.37 -4.24 10.98
CA LEU A 27 14.26 -4.94 10.36
C LEU A 27 14.76 -5.62 9.07
N PRO A 28 15.11 -6.92 9.16
CA PRO A 28 15.56 -7.70 8.02
C PRO A 28 14.55 -7.67 6.88
N ARG A 29 15.04 -7.50 5.64
CA ARG A 29 14.16 -7.34 4.47
C ARG A 29 13.39 -8.59 4.12
N ASP A 30 13.98 -9.77 4.35
CA ASP A 30 13.34 -11.07 4.19
C ASP A 30 12.10 -11.22 5.09
N VAL A 31 12.21 -10.84 6.37
CA VAL A 31 11.09 -10.86 7.33
C VAL A 31 9.98 -9.92 6.88
N LEU A 32 10.33 -8.69 6.49
CA LEU A 32 9.35 -7.72 5.97
C LEU A 32 8.65 -8.23 4.71
N GLN A 33 9.40 -8.83 3.78
CA GLN A 33 8.84 -9.40 2.55
C GLN A 33 7.94 -10.61 2.83
N ALA A 34 8.28 -11.47 3.79
CA ALA A 34 7.45 -12.59 4.19
C ALA A 34 6.08 -12.10 4.70
N GLN A 35 6.07 -11.10 5.57
CA GLN A 35 4.84 -10.49 6.10
C GLN A 35 4.00 -9.81 5.01
N ILE A 36 4.63 -9.13 4.05
CA ILE A 36 3.93 -8.56 2.90
C ILE A 36 3.27 -9.67 2.07
N ARG A 37 3.98 -10.77 1.80
CA ARG A 37 3.43 -11.91 1.04
C ARG A 37 2.24 -12.53 1.75
N GLU A 38 2.32 -12.77 3.06
CA GLU A 38 1.20 -13.28 3.86
C GLU A 38 -0.07 -12.43 3.67
N ILE A 39 0.07 -11.10 3.65
CA ILE A 39 -1.06 -10.20 3.39
C ILE A 39 -1.56 -10.32 1.95
N LEU A 40 -0.66 -10.39 0.96
CA LEU A 40 -1.04 -10.51 -0.46
C LEU A 40 -1.68 -11.86 -0.79
N ASP A 41 -1.32 -12.92 -0.07
CA ASP A 41 -1.89 -14.27 -0.22
C ASP A 41 -3.35 -14.33 0.25
N LEU A 42 -3.80 -13.39 1.10
CA LEU A 42 -5.22 -13.23 1.45
C LEU A 42 -6.08 -12.69 0.29
N GLY A 43 -5.45 -12.36 -0.84
CA GLY A 43 -6.10 -11.90 -2.06
C GLY A 43 -6.34 -10.39 -2.24
N PRO A 44 -5.75 -9.44 -1.48
CA PRO A 44 -5.83 -8.03 -1.87
C PRO A 44 -5.11 -7.78 -3.20
N LYS A 45 -5.61 -6.84 -4.00
CA LYS A 45 -4.90 -6.33 -5.16
C LYS A 45 -3.99 -5.17 -4.76
N LEU A 46 -2.69 -5.35 -4.89
CA LEU A 46 -1.72 -4.27 -4.71
C LEU A 46 -1.53 -3.49 -6.01
N VAL A 47 -1.73 -2.17 -5.96
CA VAL A 47 -1.55 -1.23 -7.06
C VAL A 47 -0.48 -0.22 -6.64
N LEU A 48 0.72 -0.38 -7.21
CA LEU A 48 1.85 0.51 -6.96
C LEU A 48 1.79 1.75 -7.86
N ASN A 49 2.68 2.72 -7.60
CA ASN A 49 2.86 3.93 -8.41
C ASN A 49 1.59 4.77 -8.60
N THR A 50 0.68 4.75 -7.62
CA THR A 50 -0.63 5.38 -7.72
C THR A 50 -0.88 6.24 -6.48
N ARG A 51 -0.92 7.57 -6.64
CA ARG A 51 -1.01 8.57 -5.57
C ARG A 51 -2.40 9.22 -5.50
N LEU A 52 -3.02 9.12 -4.33
CA LEU A 52 -4.24 9.86 -3.99
C LEU A 52 -4.01 11.38 -4.13
N GLY A 53 -4.93 12.07 -4.78
CA GLY A 53 -4.90 13.52 -5.04
C GLY A 53 -4.11 13.93 -6.29
N LYS A 54 -3.37 13.02 -6.93
CA LYS A 54 -2.69 13.27 -8.21
C LYS A 54 -3.21 12.36 -9.31
N ASP A 55 -3.27 11.06 -9.05
CA ASP A 55 -3.62 10.04 -10.04
C ASP A 55 -5.10 9.62 -9.92
N PHE A 56 -5.70 9.77 -8.72
CA PHE A 56 -7.11 9.54 -8.45
C PHE A 56 -7.59 10.33 -7.25
N SER A 57 -8.91 10.52 -7.13
CA SER A 57 -9.59 11.13 -5.99
C SER A 57 -10.47 10.12 -5.23
N LEU A 58 -10.96 10.50 -4.05
CA LEU A 58 -11.93 9.68 -3.29
C LEU A 58 -13.27 9.53 -4.03
N ALA A 59 -13.65 10.55 -4.81
CA ALA A 59 -14.84 10.50 -5.65
C ALA A 59 -14.70 9.44 -6.75
N ASP A 60 -13.52 9.33 -7.35
CA ASP A 60 -13.23 8.31 -8.38
C ASP A 60 -13.35 6.89 -7.82
N LEU A 61 -12.85 6.64 -6.60
CA LEU A 61 -13.01 5.35 -5.94
C LEU A 61 -14.49 5.04 -5.65
N THR A 62 -15.24 6.04 -5.18
CA THR A 62 -16.67 5.86 -4.93
C THR A 62 -17.42 5.54 -6.23
N ALA A 63 -17.09 6.23 -7.33
CA ALA A 63 -17.65 6.01 -8.66
C ALA A 63 -17.26 4.63 -9.25
N GLN A 64 -16.06 4.13 -8.94
CA GLN A 64 -15.61 2.77 -9.28
C GLN A 64 -16.31 1.67 -8.46
N GLY A 65 -17.19 2.04 -7.52
CA GLY A 65 -18.03 1.10 -6.77
C GLY A 65 -17.40 0.59 -5.47
N PHE A 66 -16.29 1.17 -5.01
CA PHE A 66 -15.74 0.87 -3.69
C PHE A 66 -16.76 1.25 -2.61
N LYS A 67 -17.07 0.32 -1.70
CA LYS A 67 -18.09 0.49 -0.65
C LYS A 67 -17.54 1.04 0.66
N ALA A 68 -16.23 0.93 0.86
CA ALA A 68 -15.52 1.45 2.02
C ALA A 68 -14.11 1.87 1.59
N ILE A 69 -13.59 2.92 2.22
CA ILE A 69 -12.25 3.46 1.95
C ILE A 69 -11.54 3.63 3.30
N LEU A 70 -10.34 3.07 3.41
CA LEU A 70 -9.44 3.26 4.55
C LEU A 70 -8.24 4.10 4.12
N LEU A 71 -8.03 5.24 4.78
CA LEU A 71 -6.85 6.07 4.57
C LEU A 71 -5.76 5.69 5.57
N ALA A 72 -4.74 4.99 5.09
CA ALA A 72 -3.58 4.56 5.86
C ALA A 72 -2.28 5.09 5.23
N ILE A 73 -2.27 6.37 4.87
CA ILE A 73 -1.18 7.01 4.11
C ILE A 73 0.04 7.41 4.97
N GLY A 74 -0.02 7.22 6.29
CA GLY A 74 1.01 7.67 7.21
C GLY A 74 1.05 9.19 7.36
N LEU A 75 2.24 9.73 7.64
CA LEU A 75 2.46 11.16 7.85
C LEU A 75 3.56 11.64 6.89
N HIS A 76 3.23 12.61 6.03
CA HIS A 76 4.16 13.35 5.19
C HIS A 76 3.53 14.69 4.80
#